data_AF-A0A815P1L3-F1
#
_entry.id   AF-A0A815P1L3-F1
#
_cell.length_a   1.000
_cell.length_b   1.000
_cell.length_c   1.000
_cell.angle_alpha   90.00
_cell.angle_beta   90.00
_cell.angle_gamma   90.00
#
_symmetry.space_group_name_H-M   'P 1'
#
loop_
_entity.id
_entity.type
_entity.pdbx_description
1 polymer ?
#
loop_
_entity_poly.entity_id
_entity_poly.type
_entity_poly.pdbx_seq_one_letter_code
_entity_poly.pdbx_strand_id
1 'polypeptide(L)'
;MTCCLTFVTAILSVVLRHQMETSAVALASSYCINLTALFQWAVRQSAETQNYMTRRIEFGIYKLKYRPELEPVLKGINLEIIPRNKIGVTGRTGAGKSSIFQALFRLTEPSTTEGKMLIDGIDIHTISLNNLRSILSIIPHFTC
;
A
#
# COMPACT_ATOMS: atom_id res chain seq x y z
N MET A 1 1.60 8.93 22.39
CA MET A 1 1.13 7.99 23.44
C MET A 1 2.29 7.21 24.05
N THR A 2 3.11 6.54 23.24
CA THR A 2 4.26 5.71 23.68
C THR A 2 5.36 6.46 24.41
N CYS A 3 5.78 7.65 23.93
CA CYS A 3 6.78 8.48 24.66
C CYS A 3 6.28 8.99 26.01
N CYS A 4 4.97 9.13 26.20
CA CYS A 4 4.40 9.62 27.46
C CYS A 4 4.44 8.52 28.53
N LEU A 5 4.12 7.28 28.16
CA LEU A 5 4.16 6.12 29.06
C LEU A 5 5.58 5.84 29.58
N THR A 6 6.59 5.85 28.70
CA THR A 6 7.99 5.64 29.12
C THR A 6 8.55 6.79 29.94
N PHE A 7 8.13 8.03 29.66
CA PHE A 7 8.56 9.20 30.42
C PHE A 7 7.91 9.24 31.81
N VAL A 8 6.63 8.88 31.92
CA VAL A 8 5.92 8.82 33.20
C VAL A 8 6.48 7.69 34.08
N THR A 9 6.75 6.50 33.54
CA THR A 9 7.37 5.41 34.32
C THR A 9 8.80 5.73 34.76
N ALA A 10 9.58 6.44 33.93
CA ALA A 10 10.90 6.96 34.30
C ALA A 10 10.82 8.02 35.43
N ILE A 11 9.84 8.93 35.40
CA ILE A 11 9.67 9.90 36.49
C ILE A 11 9.18 9.22 37.76
N LEU A 12 8.20 8.32 37.67
CA LEU A 12 7.63 7.63 38.82
C LEU A 12 8.68 6.77 39.55
N SER A 13 9.57 6.14 38.79
CA SER A 13 10.68 5.35 39.35
C SER A 13 11.74 6.20 40.07
N VAL A 14 11.97 7.44 39.61
CA VAL A 14 12.85 8.41 40.30
C VAL A 14 12.18 8.93 41.57
N VAL A 15 10.87 9.22 41.53
CA VAL A 15 10.11 9.76 42.66
C VAL A 15 9.89 8.71 43.76
N LEU A 16 9.69 7.43 43.40
CA LEU A 16 9.46 6.33 44.36
C LEU A 16 10.73 5.54 44.70
N ARG A 17 11.92 6.10 44.43
CA ARG A 17 13.23 5.44 44.60
C ARG A 17 13.49 4.90 46.02
N HIS A 18 12.80 5.44 47.03
CA HIS A 18 12.98 5.07 48.44
C HIS A 18 12.03 3.96 48.92
N GLN A 19 11.03 3.58 48.12
CA GLN A 19 9.93 2.66 48.50
C GLN A 19 9.91 1.37 47.66
N MET A 20 10.53 1.36 46.48
CA MET A 20 10.37 0.29 45.49
C MET A 20 11.68 -0.45 45.22
N GLU A 21 11.57 -1.76 45.03
CA GLU A 21 12.70 -2.62 44.65
C GLU A 21 13.12 -2.34 43.20
N THR A 22 14.42 -2.18 42.95
CA THR A 22 14.96 -1.84 41.61
C THR A 22 14.58 -2.87 40.54
N SER A 23 14.41 -4.14 40.92
CA SER A 23 13.96 -5.25 40.07
C SER A 23 12.54 -5.05 39.54
N ALA A 24 11.60 -4.62 40.39
CA ALA A 24 10.22 -4.36 40.02
C ALA A 24 10.08 -3.21 39.01
N VAL A 25 10.88 -2.15 39.17
CA VAL A 25 10.93 -1.01 38.24
C VAL A 25 11.46 -1.43 36.86
N ALA A 26 12.52 -2.24 36.83
CA ALA A 26 13.10 -2.75 35.61
C ALA A 26 12.11 -3.65 34.83
N LEU A 27 11.40 -4.53 35.55
CA LEU A 27 10.33 -5.35 34.98
C LEU A 27 9.20 -4.50 34.41
N ALA A 28 8.71 -3.51 35.17
CA ALA A 28 7.66 -2.60 34.72
C ALA A 28 8.06 -1.84 33.44
N SER A 29 9.31 -1.38 33.36
CA SER A 29 9.85 -0.70 32.18
C SER A 29 9.98 -1.65 30.99
N SER A 30 10.45 -2.88 31.21
CA SER A 30 10.52 -3.94 30.19
C SER A 30 9.14 -4.30 29.63
N TYR A 31 8.12 -4.44 30.49
CA TYR A 31 6.74 -4.66 30.06
C TYR A 31 6.20 -3.48 29.23
N CYS A 32 6.51 -2.24 29.59
CA CYS A 32 6.10 -1.06 28.82
C CYS A 32 6.72 -1.05 27.41
N ILE A 33 7.99 -1.44 27.28
CA ILE A 33 8.68 -1.56 25.98
C ILE A 33 8.04 -2.67 25.14
N ASN A 34 7.81 -3.84 25.72
CA ASN A 34 7.17 -4.97 25.02
C ASN A 34 5.75 -4.64 24.56
N LEU A 35 4.95 -3.99 25.41
CA LEU A 35 3.61 -3.54 25.07
C LEU A 35 3.63 -2.52 23.91
N THR A 36 4.59 -1.61 23.93
CA THR A 36 4.79 -0.61 22.86
C THR A 36 5.15 -1.28 21.54
N ALA A 37 6.06 -2.26 21.57
CA ALA A 37 6.46 -3.03 20.39
C ALA A 37 5.27 -3.82 19.81
N LEU A 38 4.47 -4.46 20.66
CA LEU A 38 3.25 -5.15 20.27
C LEU A 38 2.23 -4.20 19.63
N PHE A 39 2.03 -3.02 20.20
CA PHE A 39 1.11 -2.03 19.64
C PHE A 39 1.56 -1.55 18.26
N GLN A 40 2.85 -1.23 18.10
CA GLN A 40 3.40 -0.83 16.79
C GLN A 40 3.26 -1.96 15.77
N TRP A 41 3.54 -3.20 16.17
CA TRP A 41 3.36 -4.37 15.33
C TRP A 41 1.89 -4.58 14.94
N ALA A 42 0.95 -4.42 15.88
CA ALA A 42 -0.49 -4.56 15.64
C ALA A 42 -1.00 -3.50 14.65
N VAL A 43 -0.58 -2.24 14.81
CA VAL A 43 -0.89 -1.17 13.85
C VAL A 43 -0.34 -1.51 12.46
N ARG A 44 0.89 -2.02 12.39
CA ARG A 44 1.50 -2.47 11.14
C ARG A 44 0.70 -3.61 10.50
N GLN A 45 0.29 -4.61 11.27
CA GLN A 45 -0.48 -5.76 10.77
C GLN A 45 -1.86 -5.33 10.27
N SER A 46 -2.50 -4.38 10.94
CA SER A 46 -3.76 -3.77 10.47
C SER A 46 -3.57 -3.08 9.13
N ALA A 47 -2.50 -2.30 8.97
CA ALA A 47 -2.18 -1.65 7.70
C ALA A 47 -1.87 -2.67 6.60
N GLU A 48 -1.13 -3.74 6.90
CA GLU A 48 -0.88 -4.83 5.95
C GLU A 48 -2.17 -5.54 5.51
N THR A 49 -3.13 -5.69 6.42
CA THR A 49 -4.45 -6.28 6.13
C THR A 49 -5.27 -5.38 5.21
N GLN A 50 -5.24 -4.06 5.43
CA GLN A 50 -5.87 -3.09 4.52
C GLN A 50 -5.15 -2.97 3.17
N ASN A 51 -3.86 -3.28 3.10
CA ASN A 51 -3.07 -3.24 1.87
C ASN A 51 -3.31 -4.44 0.94
N TYR A 52 -4.04 -5.47 1.37
CA TYR A 52 -4.45 -6.52 0.44
C TYR A 52 -5.50 -5.97 -0.52
N MET A 53 -5.20 -6.06 -1.81
CA MET A 53 -6.16 -5.77 -2.86
C MET A 53 -7.34 -6.73 -2.74
N THR A 54 -8.52 -6.24 -2.39
CA THR A 54 -9.73 -7.07 -2.19
C THR A 54 -10.54 -7.27 -3.47
N ARG A 55 -10.12 -6.64 -4.58
CA ARG A 55 -10.83 -6.65 -5.86
C ARG A 55 -10.12 -7.49 -6.91
N ARG A 56 -10.90 -8.05 -7.83
CA ARG A 56 -10.40 -8.79 -8.99
C ARG A 56 -10.12 -7.80 -10.11
N ILE A 57 -8.96 -7.89 -10.75
CA ILE A 57 -8.61 -7.02 -11.90
C ILE A 57 -8.29 -7.90 -13.10
N GLU A 58 -8.90 -7.60 -14.24
CA GLU A 58 -8.70 -8.34 -15.48
C GLU A 58 -8.32 -7.40 -16.61
N PHE A 59 -7.24 -7.73 -17.31
CA PHE A 59 -6.84 -7.09 -18.55
C PHE A 59 -7.09 -8.07 -19.69
N GLY A 60 -7.97 -7.71 -20.63
CA GLY A 60 -8.25 -8.50 -21.83
C GLY A 60 -7.60 -7.88 -23.07
N ILE A 61 -6.44 -8.41 -23.47
CA ILE A 61 -5.64 -7.96 -24.63
C ILE A 61 -5.49 -6.42 -24.65
N TYR A 62 -5.15 -5.85 -23.49
CA TYR A 62 -5.13 -4.42 -23.30
C TYR A 62 -3.91 -3.78 -23.99
N LYS A 63 -4.16 -2.79 -24.86
CA LYS A 63 -3.14 -1.98 -25.52
C LYS A 63 -3.30 -0.52 -25.14
N LEU A 64 -2.15 0.15 -24.99
CA LEU A 64 -2.12 1.57 -24.64
C LEU A 64 -1.10 2.30 -25.50
N LYS A 65 -1.56 3.40 -26.12
CA LYS A 65 -0.75 4.40 -26.81
C LYS A 65 -0.92 5.76 -26.13
N TYR A 66 0.21 6.43 -25.86
CA TYR A 66 0.18 7.83 -25.39
C TYR A 66 0.01 8.82 -26.54
N ARG A 67 0.56 8.51 -27.72
CA ARG A 67 0.39 9.29 -28.95
C ARG A 67 0.06 8.35 -30.11
N PRO A 68 -0.79 8.77 -31.05
CA PRO A 68 -1.22 7.90 -32.15
C PRO A 68 -0.05 7.51 -33.07
N GLU A 69 0.91 8.41 -33.25
CA GLU A 69 2.10 8.23 -34.10
C GLU A 69 3.17 7.34 -33.48
N LEU A 70 3.06 7.03 -32.18
CA LEU A 70 4.03 6.19 -31.49
C LEU A 70 3.57 4.74 -31.42
N GLU A 71 4.56 3.85 -31.31
CA GLU A 71 4.33 2.45 -31.01
C GLU A 71 3.62 2.29 -29.65
N PRO A 72 2.72 1.30 -29.51
CA PRO A 72 2.03 1.04 -28.26
C PRO A 72 3.02 0.62 -27.17
N VAL A 73 2.90 1.27 -26.01
CA VAL A 73 3.73 0.99 -24.83
C VAL A 73 3.28 -0.32 -24.19
N LEU A 74 1.97 -0.55 -24.11
CA LEU A 74 1.39 -1.84 -23.72
C LEU A 74 0.92 -2.57 -24.98
N LYS A 75 1.45 -3.78 -25.21
CA LYS A 75 1.30 -4.53 -26.45
C LYS A 75 0.39 -5.77 -26.27
N GLY A 76 -0.85 -5.56 -25.84
CA GLY A 76 -1.85 -6.62 -25.74
C GLY A 76 -1.69 -7.46 -24.47
N ILE A 77 -1.69 -6.78 -23.32
CA ILE A 77 -1.56 -7.43 -22.03
C ILE A 77 -2.81 -8.24 -21.71
N ASN A 78 -2.62 -9.52 -21.42
CA ASN A 78 -3.66 -10.40 -20.90
C ASN A 78 -3.23 -10.90 -19.52
N LEU A 79 -3.85 -10.39 -18.46
CA LEU A 79 -3.52 -10.76 -17.09
C LEU A 79 -4.75 -10.71 -16.20
N GLU A 80 -4.78 -11.58 -15.21
CA GLU A 80 -5.80 -11.62 -14.17
C GLU A 80 -5.13 -11.51 -12.80
N ILE A 81 -5.65 -10.60 -11.97
CA ILE A 81 -5.24 -10.37 -10.59
C ILE A 81 -6.38 -10.84 -9.70
N ILE A 82 -6.13 -11.90 -8.95
CA ILE A 82 -7.07 -12.48 -8.00
C ILE A 82 -7.03 -11.63 -6.70
N PRO A 83 -8.18 -11.39 -6.05
CA PRO A 83 -8.22 -10.76 -4.73
C PRO A 83 -7.29 -11.43 -3.72
N ARG A 84 -6.72 -10.61 -2.83
CA ARG A 84 -5.80 -10.99 -1.73
C ARG A 84 -4.45 -11.53 -2.18
N ASN A 85 -4.13 -11.49 -3.48
CA ASN A 85 -2.81 -11.85 -3.98
C ASN A 85 -1.89 -10.62 -4.06
N LYS A 86 -0.63 -10.80 -3.69
CA LYS A 86 0.43 -9.81 -3.88
C LYS A 86 1.14 -10.11 -5.20
N ILE A 87 1.13 -9.15 -6.13
CA ILE A 87 1.76 -9.29 -7.44
C ILE A 87 2.90 -8.26 -7.55
N GLY A 88 4.09 -8.75 -7.91
CA GLY A 88 5.23 -7.91 -8.25
C GLY A 88 5.36 -7.76 -9.76
N VAL A 89 5.45 -6.52 -10.25
CA VAL A 89 5.70 -6.23 -11.68
C VAL A 89 7.18 -5.93 -11.87
N THR A 90 7.91 -6.77 -12.60
CA THR A 90 9.35 -6.63 -12.85
C THR A 90 9.65 -6.42 -14.33
N GLY A 91 10.86 -5.94 -14.65
CA GLY A 91 11.31 -5.75 -16.04
C GLY A 91 12.30 -4.60 -16.20
N ARG A 92 12.95 -4.48 -17.36
CA ARG A 92 13.89 -3.39 -17.67
C ARG A 92 13.19 -2.02 -17.67
N THR A 93 13.96 -0.94 -17.53
CA THR A 93 13.47 0.43 -17.74
C THR A 93 12.87 0.54 -19.16
N GLY A 94 11.73 1.21 -19.30
CA GLY A 94 10.99 1.30 -20.56
C GLY A 94 10.08 0.12 -20.89
N ALA A 95 10.04 -0.95 -20.08
CA ALA A 95 9.16 -2.11 -20.31
C ALA A 95 7.64 -1.83 -20.11
N GLY A 96 7.24 -0.59 -19.80
CA GLY A 96 5.83 -0.23 -19.62
C GLY A 96 5.25 -0.46 -18.23
N LYS A 97 6.07 -0.80 -17.21
CA LYS A 97 5.60 -1.00 -15.82
C LYS A 97 4.79 0.18 -15.30
N SER A 98 5.37 1.40 -15.33
CA SER A 98 4.68 2.62 -14.90
C SER A 98 3.43 2.91 -15.75
N SER A 99 3.43 2.52 -17.03
CA SER A 99 2.29 2.68 -17.92
C SER A 99 1.12 1.76 -17.55
N ILE A 100 1.38 0.53 -17.09
CA ILE A 100 0.33 -0.36 -16.53
C ILE A 100 -0.32 0.32 -15.32
N PHE A 101 0.49 0.85 -14.40
CA PHE A 101 -0.03 1.56 -13.23
C PHE A 101 -0.83 2.81 -13.65
N GLN A 102 -0.30 3.64 -14.55
CA GLN A 102 -1.01 4.84 -15.01
C GLN A 102 -2.34 4.52 -15.70
N ALA A 103 -2.41 3.41 -16.46
CA ALA A 103 -3.65 2.93 -17.06
C ALA A 103 -4.66 2.50 -15.98
N LEU A 104 -4.22 1.69 -15.02
CA LEU A 104 -5.07 1.19 -13.94
C LEU A 104 -5.62 2.31 -13.05
N PHE A 105 -4.83 3.34 -12.78
CA PHE A 105 -5.26 4.49 -11.97
C PHE A 105 -5.96 5.58 -12.79
N ARG A 106 -6.10 5.39 -14.11
CA ARG A 106 -6.59 6.40 -15.05
C ARG A 106 -5.93 7.78 -14.80
N LEU A 107 -4.61 7.79 -14.65
CA LEU A 107 -3.82 9.01 -14.41
C LEU A 107 -3.50 9.78 -15.69
N THR A 108 -3.53 9.08 -16.82
CA THR A 108 -3.27 9.65 -18.14
C THR A 108 -4.44 9.33 -19.04
N GLU A 109 -4.81 10.26 -19.91
CA GLU A 109 -5.74 10.00 -21.02
C GLU A 109 -4.93 9.49 -22.21
N PRO A 110 -4.93 8.17 -22.48
CA PRO A 110 -4.23 7.63 -23.63
C PRO A 110 -4.92 8.06 -24.93
N SER A 111 -4.13 8.31 -25.97
CA SER A 111 -4.65 8.65 -27.31
C SER A 111 -5.45 7.51 -27.93
N THR A 112 -5.12 6.26 -27.57
CA THR A 112 -5.80 5.07 -28.06
C THR A 112 -5.69 3.97 -27.02
N THR A 113 -6.83 3.37 -26.68
CA THR A 113 -6.93 2.16 -25.85
C THR A 113 -7.68 1.10 -26.61
N GLU A 114 -7.13 -0.10 -26.66
CA GLU A 114 -7.79 -1.29 -27.20
C GLU A 114 -7.83 -2.37 -26.13
N GLY A 115 -8.86 -3.21 -26.16
CA GLY A 115 -9.09 -4.24 -25.15
C GLY A 115 -9.98 -3.77 -24.02
N LYS A 116 -10.10 -4.61 -22.98
CA LYS A 116 -10.95 -4.34 -21.82
C LYS A 116 -10.14 -4.35 -20.55
N MET A 117 -10.46 -3.45 -19.62
CA MET A 117 -9.93 -3.45 -18.26
C MET A 117 -11.10 -3.49 -17.29
N LEU A 118 -11.23 -4.61 -16.58
CA LEU A 118 -12.35 -4.86 -15.67
C LEU A 118 -11.85 -4.86 -14.23
N ILE A 119 -12.63 -4.24 -13.33
CA ILE A 119 -12.47 -4.33 -11.88
C ILE A 119 -13.76 -4.94 -11.34
N ASP A 120 -13.66 -6.11 -10.70
CA ASP A 120 -14.79 -6.92 -10.25
C ASP A 120 -15.82 -7.21 -11.37
N GLY A 121 -15.34 -7.39 -12.60
CA GLY A 121 -16.18 -7.61 -13.80
C GLY A 121 -16.81 -6.35 -14.40
N ILE A 122 -16.58 -5.17 -13.82
CA ILE A 122 -17.10 -3.89 -14.29
C ILE A 122 -15.99 -3.14 -15.04
N ASP A 123 -16.31 -2.58 -16.20
CA ASP A 123 -15.35 -1.79 -16.98
C ASP A 123 -14.92 -0.52 -16.22
N ILE A 124 -13.61 -0.33 -16.09
CA ILE A 124 -13.00 0.81 -15.39
C ILE A 124 -13.43 2.17 -15.96
N HIS A 125 -13.81 2.23 -17.23
CA HIS A 125 -14.29 3.46 -17.88
C HIS A 125 -15.69 3.86 -17.40
N THR A 126 -16.49 2.91 -16.92
CA THR A 126 -17.85 3.16 -16.38
C THR A 126 -17.83 3.63 -14.93
N ILE A 127 -16.73 3.38 -14.21
CA ILE A 127 -16.55 3.78 -12.81
C ILE A 127 -16.12 5.25 -12.76
N SER A 128 -16.68 6.03 -11.84
CA SER A 128 -16.27 7.41 -11.60
C SER A 128 -14.84 7.47 -11.03
N LEU A 129 -14.08 8.50 -11.38
CA LEU A 129 -12.67 8.64 -10.94
C LEU A 129 -12.54 8.67 -9.41
N ASN A 130 -13.48 9.29 -8.71
CA ASN A 130 -13.47 9.34 -7.24
C ASN A 130 -13.65 7.95 -6.63
N ASN A 131 -14.56 7.14 -7.18
CA ASN A 131 -14.78 5.78 -6.69
C ASN A 131 -13.63 4.86 -7.10
N LEU A 132 -13.02 5.05 -8.27
CA LEU A 132 -11.85 4.29 -8.67
C LEU A 132 -10.61 4.59 -7.80
N ARG A 133 -10.41 5.87 -7.44
CA ARG A 133 -9.27 6.31 -6.62
C ARG A 133 -9.47 6.06 -5.12
N SER A 134 -10.69 5.79 -4.66
CA SER A 134 -10.93 5.37 -3.27
C SER A 134 -10.58 3.89 -3.04
N ILE A 135 -10.56 3.09 -4.11
CA ILE A 135 -10.38 1.63 -4.05
C ILE A 135 -8.96 1.18 -4.40
N LEU A 136 -8.19 2.06 -5.05
CA LEU A 136 -6.79 1.84 -5.40
C LEU A 136 -5.94 2.89 -4.69
N SER A 137 -4.84 2.47 -4.06
CA SER A 137 -3.88 3.36 -3.40
C SER A 137 -2.50 3.26 -4.06
N ILE A 138 -1.83 4.39 -4.26
CA ILE A 138 -0.44 4.46 -4.74
C ILE A 138 0.42 4.93 -3.59
N ILE A 139 1.53 4.22 -3.36
CA ILE A 139 2.63 4.75 -2.55
C ILE A 139 3.62 5.40 -3.53
N PRO A 140 3.69 6.73 -3.60
CA PRO A 140 4.64 7.40 -4.49
C PRO A 140 6.06 7.07 -4.04
N HIS A 141 6.91 6.61 -4.96
CA HIS A 141 8.33 6.49 -4.70
C HIS A 141 9.00 7.82 -5.04
N PHE A 142 9.43 8.57 -4.02
CA PHE A 142 10.30 9.73 -4.20
C PHE A 142 11.74 9.25 -4.21
N THR A 143 12.36 9.19 -5.38
CA THR A 143 13.81 9.11 -5.51
C THR A 143 14.37 10.52 -5.30
N CYS A 144 15.13 10.71 -4.22
CA CYS A 144 16.04 11.84 -4.03
C CYS A 144 17.30 11.64 -4.87
#